data_AF-A0A3D3FRJ3-F1
#
_entry.id   AF-A0A3D3FRJ3-F1
#
_cell.length_a   1.000
_cell.length_b   1.000
_cell.length_c   1.000
_cell.angle_alpha   90.00
_cell.angle_beta   90.00
_cell.angle_gamma   90.00
#
_symmetry.space_group_name_H-M   'P 1'
#
loop_
_entity.id
_entity.type
_entity.pdbx_description
1 polymer ?
#
loop_
_entity_poly.entity_id
_entity_poly.type
_entity_poly.pdbx_seq_one_letter_code
_entity_poly.pdbx_strand_id
1 'polypeptide(L)'
;MKYLGEKSISSALALALRLAWHALLIGSVLGLLVASVVLFSDKISDRFLGSFLAEFRKELELSVSGRDMADWENFVVKSLPLRALVLPYFAALSALLLMILSRTRLVFENFTKNIVFDTRNAALLSKISKLNIVYSLLVLNLASLLISILLFILCEVFEKGAGLQEDHDLTI
;
A
#
# COMPACT_ATOMS: atom_id res chain seq x y z
N MET A 1 -2.90 -28.50 -26.66
CA MET A 1 -3.14 -27.04 -26.78
C MET A 1 -1.92 -26.34 -26.19
N LYS A 2 -1.14 -25.69 -27.06
CA LYS A 2 0.20 -25.14 -26.78
C LYS A 2 0.08 -23.78 -26.09
N TYR A 3 0.67 -23.66 -24.90
CA TYR A 3 1.23 -22.44 -24.28
C TYR A 3 0.45 -21.13 -24.48
N LEU A 4 -0.79 -21.08 -23.97
CA LEU A 4 -1.46 -19.82 -23.61
C LEU A 4 -1.53 -19.79 -22.08
N GLY A 5 -0.75 -18.96 -21.39
CA GLY A 5 -0.99 -18.78 -19.95
C GLY A 5 0.12 -18.12 -19.15
N GLU A 6 1.30 -18.74 -19.06
CA GLU A 6 2.30 -18.36 -18.05
C GLU A 6 2.95 -17.00 -18.27
N LYS A 7 3.22 -16.65 -19.54
CA LYS A 7 3.69 -15.30 -19.90
C LYS A 7 2.61 -14.22 -19.82
N SER A 8 1.33 -14.60 -19.85
CA SER A 8 0.22 -13.65 -19.95
C SER A 8 -0.15 -13.05 -18.60
N ILE A 9 -0.36 -13.89 -17.58
CA ILE A 9 -0.86 -13.44 -16.27
C ILE A 9 0.23 -12.71 -15.49
N SER A 10 1.44 -13.24 -15.45
CA SER A 10 2.58 -12.62 -14.75
C SER A 10 2.95 -11.26 -15.36
N SER A 11 2.95 -11.16 -16.69
CA SER A 11 3.20 -9.91 -17.42
C SER A 11 2.08 -8.89 -17.23
N ALA A 12 0.82 -9.32 -17.29
CA ALA A 12 -0.32 -8.45 -17.02
C ALA A 12 -0.30 -7.93 -15.58
N LEU A 13 0.01 -8.77 -14.60
CA LEU A 13 0.15 -8.34 -13.20
C LEU A 13 1.32 -7.38 -13.03
N ALA A 14 2.47 -7.64 -13.63
CA ALA A 14 3.63 -6.74 -13.56
C ALA A 14 3.31 -5.36 -14.14
N LEU A 15 2.58 -5.30 -15.27
CA LEU A 15 2.09 -4.06 -15.86
C LEU A 15 1.08 -3.36 -14.95
N ALA A 16 0.10 -4.09 -14.41
CA ALA A 16 -0.90 -3.56 -13.49
C ALA A 16 -0.26 -2.99 -12.22
N LEU A 17 0.73 -3.68 -11.64
CA LEU A 17 1.50 -3.19 -10.50
C LEU A 17 2.30 -1.93 -10.84
N ARG A 18 2.86 -1.86 -12.05
CA ARG A 18 3.57 -0.66 -12.50
C ARG A 18 2.62 0.53 -12.61
N LEU A 19 1.45 0.34 -13.22
CA LEU A 19 0.43 1.37 -13.32
C LEU A 19 -0.09 1.79 -11.93
N ALA A 20 -0.40 0.83 -11.08
CA ALA A 20 -0.83 1.08 -9.70
C ALA A 20 0.19 1.87 -8.90
N TRP A 21 1.49 1.57 -9.06
CA TRP A 21 2.55 2.31 -8.38
C TRP A 21 2.59 3.79 -8.82
N HIS A 22 2.51 4.08 -10.12
CA HIS A 22 2.50 5.47 -10.61
C HIS A 22 1.20 6.19 -10.23
N ALA A 23 0.05 5.52 -10.32
CA ALA A 23 -1.23 6.08 -9.91
C ALA A 23 -1.22 6.44 -8.42
N LEU A 24 -0.67 5.58 -7.56
CA LEU A 24 -0.55 5.84 -6.13
C LEU A 24 0.45 6.98 -5.84
N LEU A 25 1.58 7.03 -6.55
CA LEU A 25 2.54 8.13 -6.42
C LEU A 25 1.86 9.47 -6.75
N ILE A 26 1.22 9.57 -7.91
CA ILE A 26 0.55 10.80 -8.34
C ILE A 26 -0.58 11.15 -7.37
N GLY A 27 -1.42 10.17 -7.01
CA GLY A 27 -2.53 10.35 -6.09
C GLY A 27 -2.08 10.81 -4.69
N SER A 28 -0.99 10.24 -4.15
CA SER A 28 -0.45 10.64 -2.84
C SER A 28 0.10 12.07 -2.86
N VAL A 29 0.81 12.46 -3.92
CA VAL A 29 1.33 13.83 -4.07
C VAL A 29 0.18 14.83 -4.17
N LEU A 30 -0.80 14.58 -5.04
CA LEU A 30 -1.98 15.44 -5.18
C LEU A 30 -2.80 15.51 -3.89
N GLY A 31 -3.03 14.36 -3.25
CA GLY A 31 -3.76 14.27 -1.99
C GLY A 31 -3.08 15.06 -0.86
N LEU A 32 -1.75 14.97 -0.73
CA LEU A 32 -1.00 15.75 0.26
C LEU A 32 -1.05 17.26 -0.03
N LEU A 33 -1.00 17.67 -1.31
CA LEU A 33 -1.15 19.07 -1.68
C LEU A 33 -2.53 19.61 -1.30
N VAL A 34 -3.60 18.88 -1.64
CA VAL A 34 -4.97 19.27 -1.29
C VAL A 34 -5.16 19.30 0.23
N ALA A 35 -4.70 18.26 0.94
CA ALA A 35 -4.77 18.19 2.39
C ALA A 35 -4.00 19.34 3.06
N SER A 36 -2.83 19.70 2.53
CA SER A 36 -2.04 20.83 3.06
C SER A 36 -2.77 22.16 2.86
N VAL A 37 -3.42 22.38 1.73
CA VAL A 37 -4.23 23.59 1.55
C VAL A 37 -5.41 23.59 2.53
N VAL A 38 -6.16 22.49 2.63
CA VAL A 38 -7.33 22.40 3.53
C VAL A 38 -6.97 22.59 5.00
N LEU A 39 -5.85 22.01 5.46
CA LEU A 39 -5.49 22.03 6.88
C LEU A 39 -4.86 23.36 7.34
N PHE A 40 -4.27 24.15 6.43
CA PHE A 40 -3.50 25.36 6.77
C PHE A 40 -4.05 26.67 6.21
N SER A 41 -5.09 26.64 5.37
CA SER A 41 -5.74 27.85 4.88
C SER A 41 -7.05 28.10 5.64
N ASP A 42 -7.06 29.07 6.55
CA ASP A 42 -8.30 29.56 7.17
C ASP A 42 -9.10 30.54 6.28
N LYS A 43 -8.56 31.00 5.12
CA LYS A 43 -9.22 32.03 4.26
C LYS A 43 -9.04 31.89 2.74
N ILE A 44 -8.11 31.06 2.25
CA ILE A 44 -7.81 30.86 0.82
C ILE A 44 -8.69 29.76 0.20
N SER A 45 -9.21 28.83 1.01
CA SER A 45 -10.12 27.75 0.58
C SER A 45 -11.39 28.28 -0.06
N ASP A 46 -11.97 29.35 0.48
CA ASP A 46 -13.32 29.79 0.14
C ASP A 46 -13.41 30.47 -1.24
N ARG A 47 -12.32 31.04 -1.76
CA ARG A 47 -12.33 31.72 -3.07
C ARG A 47 -11.81 30.89 -4.23
N PHE A 48 -10.81 30.03 -4.01
CA PHE A 48 -10.12 29.35 -5.12
C PHE A 48 -10.50 27.88 -5.26
N LEU A 49 -10.85 27.23 -4.14
CA LEU A 49 -11.13 25.80 -4.07
C LEU A 49 -12.56 25.51 -3.61
N GLY A 50 -13.35 26.53 -3.23
CA GLY A 50 -14.68 26.35 -2.64
C GLY A 50 -15.65 25.56 -3.52
N SER A 51 -15.68 25.81 -4.84
CA SER A 51 -16.53 25.04 -5.76
C SER A 51 -16.03 23.62 -5.98
N PHE A 52 -14.72 23.44 -6.18
CA PHE A 52 -14.10 22.12 -6.37
C PHE A 52 -14.23 21.25 -5.12
N LEU A 53 -13.94 21.80 -3.94
CA LEU A 53 -14.07 21.10 -2.66
C LEU A 53 -15.53 20.82 -2.30
N ALA A 54 -16.48 21.70 -2.65
CA ALA A 54 -17.90 21.43 -2.42
C ALA A 54 -18.39 20.26 -3.26
N GLU A 55 -17.95 20.15 -4.51
CA GLU A 55 -18.29 19.05 -5.41
C GLU A 55 -17.61 17.75 -4.96
N PHE A 56 -16.32 17.80 -4.60
CA PHE A 56 -15.59 16.69 -4.02
C PHE A 56 -16.22 16.22 -2.69
N ARG A 57 -16.65 17.16 -1.84
CA ARG A 57 -17.33 16.86 -0.58
C ARG A 57 -18.63 16.12 -0.83
N LYS A 58 -19.42 16.56 -1.79
CA LYS A 58 -20.70 15.94 -2.16
C LYS A 58 -20.51 14.51 -2.68
N GLU A 59 -19.43 14.26 -3.41
CA GLU A 59 -19.08 12.93 -3.91
C GLU A 59 -18.46 12.04 -2.81
N LEU A 60 -17.72 12.63 -1.87
CA LEU A 60 -17.27 11.94 -0.65
C LEU A 60 -18.43 11.58 0.27
N GLU A 61 -19.43 12.46 0.44
CA GLU A 61 -20.61 12.22 1.27
C GLU A 61 -21.44 11.03 0.78
N LEU A 62 -21.39 10.72 -0.52
CA LEU A 62 -22.02 9.52 -1.09
C LEU A 62 -21.26 8.22 -0.77
N SER A 63 -19.98 8.30 -0.42
CA SER A 63 -19.08 7.15 -0.24
C SER A 63 -18.57 6.96 1.20
N VAL A 64 -18.74 7.97 2.05
CA VAL A 64 -18.26 8.01 3.44
C VAL A 64 -19.47 7.95 4.39
N SER A 65 -19.38 7.14 5.45
CA SER A 65 -20.50 7.03 6.39
C SER A 65 -20.72 8.36 7.12
N GLY A 66 -21.97 8.69 7.46
CA GLY A 66 -22.28 9.95 8.14
C GLY A 66 -21.56 10.15 9.48
N ARG A 67 -21.08 9.07 10.12
CA ARG A 67 -20.25 9.14 11.33
C ARG A 67 -18.83 9.63 11.04
N ASP A 68 -18.23 9.15 9.96
CA ASP A 68 -16.86 9.53 9.57
C ASP A 68 -16.78 11.02 9.21
N MET A 69 -17.86 11.58 8.63
CA MET A 69 -17.97 13.03 8.37
C MET A 69 -18.04 13.86 9.66
N ALA A 70 -18.81 13.41 10.66
CA ALA A 70 -18.90 14.11 11.94
C ALA A 70 -17.56 14.10 12.71
N ASP A 71 -16.84 12.99 12.66
CA ASP A 71 -15.50 12.87 13.25
C ASP A 71 -14.48 13.76 12.51
N TRP A 72 -14.60 13.89 11.19
CA TRP A 72 -13.79 14.79 10.38
C TRP A 72 -14.04 16.27 10.71
N GLU A 73 -15.30 16.70 10.80
CA GLU A 73 -15.62 18.09 11.19
C GLU A 73 -15.08 18.42 12.59
N ASN A 74 -15.26 17.50 13.55
CA ASN A 74 -14.69 17.64 14.89
C ASN A 74 -13.16 17.72 14.86
N PHE A 75 -12.51 16.99 13.96
CA PHE A 75 -11.07 16.99 13.79
C PHE A 75 -10.55 18.30 13.19
N VAL A 76 -11.20 18.81 12.14
CA VAL A 76 -10.85 20.08 11.47
C VAL A 76 -10.96 21.27 12.43
N VAL A 77 -11.73 21.18 13.51
CA VAL A 77 -11.82 22.24 14.52
C VAL A 77 -10.71 22.17 15.59
N LYS A 78 -9.95 21.06 15.69
CA LYS A 78 -8.87 20.89 16.71
C LYS A 78 -7.67 21.82 16.49
N SER A 79 -6.75 21.89 17.45
CA SER A 79 -5.57 22.77 17.40
C SER A 79 -4.64 22.49 16.22
N LEU A 80 -4.00 23.53 15.70
CA LEU A 80 -3.12 23.49 14.52
C LEU A 80 -1.98 22.45 14.62
N PRO A 81 -1.33 22.24 15.79
CA PRO A 81 -0.31 21.19 15.93
C PRO A 81 -0.86 19.77 15.69
N LEU A 82 -2.11 19.50 16.09
CA LEU A 82 -2.73 18.20 15.89
C LEU A 82 -3.07 17.96 14.42
N ARG A 83 -3.53 19.01 13.72
CA ARG A 83 -3.76 18.99 12.26
C ARG A 83 -2.46 18.76 11.50
N ALA A 84 -1.37 19.39 11.95
CA ALA A 84 -0.06 19.25 11.32
C ALA A 84 0.51 17.82 11.38
N LEU A 85 0.10 16.99 12.36
CA LEU A 85 0.52 15.59 12.47
C LEU A 85 -0.13 14.67 11.42
N VAL A 86 -1.21 15.11 10.77
CA VAL A 86 -1.93 14.31 9.77
C VAL A 86 -1.12 14.14 8.50
N LEU A 87 -0.50 15.21 8.00
CA LEU A 87 0.34 15.15 6.80
C LEU A 87 1.50 14.14 6.91
N PRO A 88 2.36 14.16 7.95
CA PRO A 88 3.42 13.19 8.07
C PRO A 88 2.89 11.76 8.26
N TYR A 89 1.73 11.58 8.91
CA TYR A 89 1.08 10.27 9.01
C TYR A 89 0.65 9.74 7.63
N PHE A 90 -0.06 10.53 6.82
CA PHE A 90 -0.45 10.14 5.47
C PHE A 90 0.75 9.96 4.53
N ALA A 91 1.78 10.79 4.65
CA ALA A 91 3.01 10.64 3.89
C ALA A 91 3.72 9.32 4.24
N ALA A 92 3.78 8.97 5.54
CA ALA A 92 4.36 7.71 5.99
C ALA A 92 3.57 6.49 5.47
N LEU A 93 2.23 6.53 5.55
CA LEU A 93 1.37 5.48 4.99
C LEU A 93 1.58 5.29 3.48
N SER A 94 1.58 6.39 2.74
CA SER A 94 1.76 6.39 1.28
C SER A 94 3.14 5.86 0.90
N ALA A 95 4.19 6.30 1.60
CA ALA A 95 5.55 5.81 1.39
C ALA A 95 5.65 4.30 1.67
N LEU A 96 5.04 3.82 2.75
CA LEU A 96 5.06 2.41 3.11
C LEU A 96 4.31 1.55 2.08
N LEU A 97 3.18 2.02 1.57
CA LEU A 97 2.44 1.35 0.50
C LEU A 97 3.22 1.32 -0.83
N LEU A 98 3.91 2.42 -1.19
CA LEU A 98 4.80 2.47 -2.34
C LEU A 98 5.99 1.50 -2.19
N MET A 99 6.55 1.37 -0.98
CA MET A 99 7.59 0.40 -0.68
C MET A 99 7.11 -1.04 -0.87
N ILE A 100 5.91 -1.37 -0.37
CA ILE A 100 5.28 -2.69 -0.58
C ILE A 100 5.13 -2.96 -2.07
N LEU A 101 4.48 -2.07 -2.83
CA LEU A 101 4.27 -2.23 -4.26
C LEU A 101 5.56 -2.38 -5.05
N SER A 102 6.60 -1.60 -4.71
CA SER A 102 7.91 -1.68 -5.39
C SER A 102 8.55 -3.06 -5.23
N ARG A 103 8.46 -3.66 -4.03
CA ARG A 103 9.01 -4.99 -3.74
C ARG A 103 8.17 -6.08 -4.37
N THR A 104 6.85 -5.97 -4.33
CA THR A 104 5.95 -6.93 -4.98
C THR A 104 6.20 -6.96 -6.48
N ARG A 105 6.45 -5.81 -7.11
CA ARG A 105 6.83 -5.74 -8.53
C ARG A 105 8.10 -6.53 -8.82
N LEU A 106 9.14 -6.43 -7.98
CA LEU A 106 10.37 -7.21 -8.16
C LEU A 106 10.11 -8.73 -8.14
N VAL A 107 9.24 -9.19 -7.24
CA VAL A 107 8.85 -10.62 -7.17
C VAL A 107 8.15 -11.06 -8.46
N PHE A 108 7.21 -10.27 -8.97
CA PHE A 108 6.51 -10.59 -10.23
C PHE A 108 7.43 -10.47 -11.47
N GLU A 109 8.40 -9.57 -11.46
CA GLU A 109 9.42 -9.51 -12.51
C GLU A 109 10.30 -10.76 -12.53
N ASN A 110 10.65 -11.32 -11.36
CA ASN A 110 11.37 -12.58 -11.25
C ASN A 110 10.54 -13.77 -11.75
N PHE A 111 9.25 -13.81 -11.41
CA PHE A 111 8.33 -14.83 -11.93
C PHE A 111 8.15 -14.75 -13.44
N THR A 112 8.12 -13.54 -14.02
CA THR A 112 8.09 -13.35 -15.48
C THR A 112 9.33 -13.93 -16.17
N LYS A 113 10.46 -14.01 -15.46
CA LYS A 113 11.71 -14.62 -15.92
C LYS A 113 11.82 -16.12 -15.60
N ASN A 114 10.73 -16.77 -15.17
CA ASN A 114 10.68 -18.16 -14.71
C ASN A 114 11.59 -18.49 -13.50
N ILE A 115 11.96 -17.48 -12.70
CA ILE A 115 12.71 -17.66 -11.45
C ILE A 115 11.70 -17.70 -10.32
N VAL A 116 11.11 -18.87 -10.05
CA VAL A 116 10.03 -19.03 -9.06
C VAL A 116 10.58 -19.49 -7.70
N PHE A 117 11.36 -20.56 -7.67
CA PHE A 117 11.91 -21.18 -6.46
C PHE A 117 13.34 -20.69 -6.18
N ASP A 118 13.46 -19.41 -5.82
CA ASP A 118 14.74 -18.80 -5.41
C ASP A 118 14.63 -18.35 -3.95
N THR A 119 15.62 -18.68 -3.12
CA THR A 119 15.73 -18.23 -1.72
C THR A 119 15.67 -16.70 -1.61
N ARG A 120 16.14 -15.97 -2.63
CA ARG A 120 16.02 -14.51 -2.74
C ARG A 120 14.56 -14.05 -2.85
N ASN A 121 13.72 -14.80 -3.56
CA ASN A 121 12.29 -14.49 -3.67
C ASN A 121 11.57 -14.75 -2.34
N ALA A 122 11.90 -15.84 -1.65
CA ALA A 122 11.38 -16.14 -0.32
C ALA A 122 11.73 -15.02 0.69
N ALA A 123 12.99 -14.57 0.70
CA ALA A 123 13.43 -13.46 1.53
C ALA A 123 12.75 -12.13 1.17
N LEU A 124 12.47 -11.88 -0.11
CA LEU A 124 11.70 -10.71 -0.56
C LEU A 124 10.24 -10.77 -0.08
N LEU A 125 9.59 -11.92 -0.23
CA LEU A 125 8.23 -12.17 0.25
C LEU A 125 8.13 -12.01 1.78
N SER A 126 9.08 -12.55 2.54
CA SER A 126 9.18 -12.35 4.00
C SER A 126 9.25 -10.85 4.37
N LYS A 127 10.07 -10.07 3.66
CA LYS A 127 10.16 -8.60 3.84
C LYS A 127 8.85 -7.88 3.48
N ILE A 128 8.17 -8.29 2.40
CA ILE A 128 6.87 -7.71 2.01
C ILE A 128 5.83 -7.99 3.10
N SER A 129 5.76 -9.21 3.61
CA SER A 129 4.82 -9.59 4.67
C SER A 129 5.06 -8.78 5.96
N LYS A 130 6.33 -8.57 6.36
CA LYS A 130 6.67 -7.69 7.50
C LYS A 130 6.18 -6.25 7.30
N LEU A 131 6.37 -5.69 6.10
CA LEU A 131 5.87 -4.36 5.77
C LEU A 131 4.33 -4.31 5.80
N ASN A 132 3.65 -5.33 5.29
CA ASN A 132 2.19 -5.42 5.34
C ASN A 132 1.65 -5.51 6.77
N ILE A 133 2.36 -6.18 7.69
CA ILE A 133 2.02 -6.18 9.12
C ILE A 133 2.07 -4.76 9.67
N VAL A 134 3.18 -4.03 9.42
CA VAL A 134 3.32 -2.63 9.87
C VAL A 134 2.23 -1.74 9.27
N TYR A 135 1.95 -1.88 7.98
CA TYR A 135 0.87 -1.16 7.31
C TYR A 135 -0.48 -1.40 7.97
N SER A 136 -0.80 -2.68 8.21
CA SER A 136 -2.09 -3.09 8.80
C SER A 136 -2.27 -2.57 10.21
N LEU A 137 -1.19 -2.50 11.00
CA LEU A 137 -1.18 -1.89 12.32
C LEU A 137 -1.43 -0.38 12.26
N LEU A 138 -0.78 0.32 11.32
CA LEU A 138 -0.95 1.77 11.17
C LEU A 138 -2.37 2.15 10.71
N VAL A 139 -2.99 1.33 9.85
CA VAL A 139 -4.36 1.52 9.34
C VAL A 139 -5.42 0.90 10.27
N LEU A 140 -5.00 0.23 11.34
CA LEU A 140 -5.87 -0.45 12.32
C LEU A 140 -6.83 -1.47 11.67
N ASN A 141 -6.38 -2.17 10.62
CA ASN A 141 -7.17 -3.17 9.91
C ASN A 141 -6.80 -4.59 10.38
N LEU A 142 -7.61 -5.13 11.29
CA LEU A 142 -7.37 -6.46 11.89
C LEU A 142 -7.41 -7.60 10.86
N ALA A 143 -8.31 -7.52 9.87
CA ALA A 143 -8.40 -8.55 8.83
C ALA A 143 -7.15 -8.58 7.96
N SER A 144 -6.66 -7.41 7.55
CA SER A 144 -5.41 -7.29 6.79
C SER A 144 -4.19 -7.72 7.61
N LEU A 145 -4.19 -7.42 8.92
CA LEU A 145 -3.16 -7.86 9.84
C LEU A 145 -3.08 -9.39 9.93
N LEU A 146 -4.22 -10.06 10.11
CA LEU A 146 -4.28 -11.52 10.18
C LEU A 146 -3.73 -12.16 8.90
N ILE A 147 -4.16 -11.69 7.73
CA ILE A 147 -3.69 -12.18 6.43
C ILE A 147 -2.17 -11.97 6.30
N SER A 148 -1.67 -10.81 6.71
CA SER A 148 -0.25 -10.48 6.65
C SER A 148 0.60 -11.38 7.55
N ILE A 149 0.09 -11.73 8.74
CA ILE A 149 0.74 -12.67 9.66
C ILE A 149 0.76 -14.08 9.08
N LEU A 150 -0.36 -14.55 8.52
CA LEU A 150 -0.44 -15.88 7.90
C LEU A 150 0.53 -16.00 6.72
N LEU A 151 0.58 -14.97 5.86
CA LEU A 151 1.55 -14.91 4.76
C LEU A 151 2.98 -14.91 5.27
N PHE A 152 3.27 -14.18 6.35
CA PHE A 152 4.60 -14.16 6.95
C PHE A 152 5.02 -15.55 7.47
N ILE A 153 4.14 -16.24 8.22
CA ILE A 153 4.40 -17.61 8.72
C ILE A 153 4.68 -18.57 7.56
N LEU A 154 3.85 -18.51 6.52
CA LEU A 154 3.99 -19.37 5.34
C LEU A 154 5.31 -19.12 4.60
N CYS A 155 5.75 -17.86 4.51
CA CYS A 155 7.06 -17.52 3.93
C CYS A 155 8.22 -18.08 4.77
N GLU A 156 8.15 -17.97 6.11
CA GLU A 156 9.19 -18.51 7.01
C GLU A 156 9.27 -20.03 6.96
N VAL A 157 8.13 -20.73 6.83
CA VAL A 157 8.11 -22.19 6.67
C VAL A 157 8.78 -22.59 5.35
N PHE A 158 8.49 -21.89 4.24
CA PHE A 158 9.13 -22.18 2.96
C PHE A 158 10.62 -21.83 2.95
N GLU A 159 11.03 -20.74 3.58
CA GLU A 159 12.44 -20.34 3.68
C GLU A 159 13.26 -21.39 4.45
N LYS A 160 12.74 -21.86 5.59
CA LYS A 160 13.39 -22.92 6.38
C LYS A 160 13.31 -24.29 5.71
N GLY A 161 12.20 -24.59 5.03
CA GLY A 161 12.02 -25.84 4.29
C GLY A 161 12.95 -25.94 3.08
N ALA A 162 13.16 -24.85 2.35
CA ALA A 162 14.10 -24.81 1.22
C ALA A 162 15.56 -24.97 1.68
N GLY A 163 15.95 -24.36 2.80
CA GLY A 163 17.29 -24.55 3.37
C GLY A 163 17.57 -26.00 3.78
N LEU A 164 16.59 -26.68 4.37
CA LEU A 164 16.71 -28.10 4.72
C LEU A 164 16.89 -29.02 3.49
N GLN A 165 16.34 -28.62 2.34
CA GLN A 165 16.48 -29.39 1.09
C GLN A 165 17.87 -29.17 0.47
N GLU A 166 18.41 -27.95 0.50
CA GLU A 166 19.79 -27.67 0.08
C GLU A 166 20.82 -28.41 0.96
N ASP A 167 20.60 -28.46 2.27
CA ASP A 167 21.49 -29.20 3.20
C ASP A 167 21.47 -30.71 2.94
N HIS A 168 20.32 -31.27 2.57
CA HIS A 168 20.18 -32.70 2.25
C HIS A 168 20.82 -33.05 0.90
N ASP A 169 20.72 -32.16 -0.11
CA ASP A 169 21.37 -32.32 -1.41
C ASP A 169 22.91 -32.15 -1.34
N LEU A 170 23.44 -31.49 -0.30
CA LEU A 170 24.88 -31.36 -0.06
C LEU A 170 25.48 -32.51 0.76
N THR A 171 24.65 -33.34 1.40
CA THR A 171 25.11 -34.46 2.25
C THR A 171 25.00 -35.84 1.58
N ILE A 172 24.36 -35.94 0.41
CA ILE A 172 24.32 -37.14 -0.44
C ILE A 172 25.36 -37.03 -1.55
#